data_AF-A0A4Q4NEI6-F1
#
_entry.id   AF-A0A4Q4NEI6-F1
#
_cell.length_a   1.000
_cell.length_b   1.000
_cell.length_c   1.000
_cell.angle_alpha   90.00
_cell.angle_beta   90.00
_cell.angle_gamma   90.00
#
_symmetry.space_group_name_H-M   'P 1'
#
loop_
_entity.id
_entity.type
_entity.pdbx_description
1 polymer ?
#
loop_
_entity_poly.entity_id
_entity_poly.type
_entity_poly.pdbx_seq_one_letter_code
_entity_poly.pdbx_strand_id
1 'polypeptide(L)'
;MLPIYVRVGKKAKETTNLYDRVLQKVRMQNFERLWQWTPPRHILFDSLNRLKHTARITNIVCIGLGTLQMSDPRRANLTMQHIVASSIAQDLERIYEAEGTPVDTPITIIAQDPAYDELDRRALLDLPVPIKIVSDPQGFLAINESSLVFSSYPAVPVKQLVADLSSEAPDGKGPAALFVNRNLLEKAHGDVNLIRYDWDIERPYTDPHTSDYLRMLESYTQVFDGERLFGEGFRLTMPTSNGRDYVPGYE
;
A
#
# COMPACT_ATOMS: atom_id res chain seq x y z
N MET A 1 5.42 -33.17 22.12
CA MET A 1 6.39 -32.90 21.03
C MET A 1 6.35 -31.40 20.80
N LEU A 2 7.49 -30.70 20.89
CA LEU A 2 7.52 -29.25 20.65
C LEU A 2 7.61 -28.97 19.14
N PRO A 3 6.97 -27.91 18.64
CA PRO A 3 7.12 -27.51 17.23
C PRO A 3 8.57 -27.09 16.95
N ILE A 4 9.08 -27.49 15.78
CA ILE A 4 10.42 -27.16 15.30
C ILE A 4 10.25 -26.22 14.10
N TYR A 5 11.06 -25.16 14.03
CA TYR A 5 11.10 -24.21 12.92
C TYR A 5 12.51 -24.13 12.34
N VAL A 6 12.62 -24.10 11.00
CA VAL A 6 13.89 -23.99 10.26
C VAL A 6 13.75 -22.88 9.21
N ARG A 7 14.71 -21.96 9.17
CA ARG A 7 14.79 -20.87 8.19
C ARG A 7 16.07 -20.98 7.38
N VAL A 8 15.98 -20.78 6.07
CA VAL A 8 17.14 -20.66 5.18
C VAL A 8 17.05 -19.32 4.44
N GLY A 9 18.04 -18.46 4.62
CA GLY A 9 18.11 -17.16 3.94
C GLY A 9 18.99 -17.25 2.69
N LYS A 10 18.50 -16.74 1.56
CA LYS A 10 19.38 -16.37 0.43
C LYS A 10 20.02 -15.02 0.76
N LYS A 11 21.34 -14.94 0.69
CA LYS A 11 22.06 -13.67 0.78
C LYS A 11 21.77 -12.89 -0.51
N ALA A 12 21.11 -11.74 -0.41
CA ALA A 12 20.94 -10.85 -1.56
C ALA A 12 22.31 -10.41 -2.07
N LYS A 13 22.49 -10.36 -3.39
CA LYS A 13 23.72 -9.81 -3.99
C LYS A 13 23.67 -8.30 -3.89
N GLU A 14 24.60 -7.73 -3.14
CA GLU A 14 24.81 -6.29 -3.06
C GLU A 14 25.71 -5.83 -4.20
N THR A 15 25.10 -5.41 -5.31
CA THR A 15 25.79 -4.55 -6.27
C THR A 15 24.79 -3.53 -6.77
N THR A 16 24.91 -2.29 -6.30
CA THR A 16 24.15 -1.15 -6.82
C THR A 16 25.15 -0.16 -7.42
N ASN A 17 25.20 -0.07 -8.75
CA ASN A 17 26.03 0.93 -9.42
C ASN A 17 25.39 2.32 -9.21
N LEU A 18 26.22 3.37 -9.10
CA LEU A 18 25.80 4.77 -8.98
C LEU A 18 24.80 5.18 -10.08
N TYR A 19 24.97 4.64 -11.29
CA TYR A 19 24.07 4.88 -12.41
C TYR A 19 22.61 4.50 -12.10
N ASP A 20 22.38 3.33 -11.51
CA ASP A 20 21.03 2.85 -11.16
C ASP A 20 20.37 3.76 -10.12
N ARG A 21 21.16 4.30 -9.18
CA ARG A 21 20.68 5.23 -8.16
C ARG A 21 20.20 6.54 -8.77
N VAL A 22 20.99 7.13 -9.68
CA VAL A 22 20.63 8.39 -10.34
C VAL A 22 19.37 8.21 -11.17
N LEU A 23 19.29 7.12 -11.95
CA LEU A 23 18.10 6.82 -12.74
C LEU A 23 16.85 6.63 -11.90
N GLN A 24 16.94 5.87 -10.81
CA GLN A 24 15.81 5.63 -9.93
C GLN A 24 15.31 6.93 -9.27
N LYS A 25 16.23 7.79 -8.82
CA LYS A 25 15.89 9.11 -8.26
C LYS A 25 15.16 10.00 -9.27
N VAL A 26 15.73 10.16 -10.47
CA VAL A 26 15.11 10.95 -11.55
C VAL A 26 13.74 10.38 -11.92
N ARG A 27 13.62 9.05 -11.96
CA ARG A 27 12.37 8.35 -12.19
C ARG A 27 11.35 8.73 -11.12
N MET A 28 11.66 8.54 -9.84
CA MET A 28 10.74 8.86 -8.73
C MET A 28 10.27 10.31 -8.76
N GLN A 29 11.17 11.28 -8.98
CA GLN A 29 10.83 12.69 -9.11
C GLN A 29 9.86 12.95 -10.28
N ASN A 30 10.07 12.28 -11.42
CA ASN A 30 9.16 12.40 -12.56
C ASN A 30 7.77 11.81 -12.25
N PHE A 31 7.72 10.64 -11.62
CA PHE A 31 6.46 10.01 -11.22
C PHE A 31 5.71 10.87 -10.20
N GLU A 32 6.42 11.44 -9.22
CA GLU A 32 5.84 12.34 -8.22
C GLU A 32 5.26 13.59 -8.87
N ARG A 33 6.00 14.24 -9.78
CA ARG A 33 5.50 15.41 -10.52
C ARG A 33 4.26 15.08 -11.32
N LEU A 34 4.25 13.95 -12.02
CA LEU A 34 3.11 13.54 -12.83
C LEU A 34 1.90 13.17 -11.95
N TRP A 35 2.12 12.51 -10.80
CA TRP A 35 1.08 12.12 -9.86
C TRP A 35 0.18 13.30 -9.47
N GLN A 36 0.76 14.47 -9.23
CA GLN A 36 0.03 15.67 -8.80
C GLN A 36 -1.08 16.11 -9.77
N TRP A 37 -0.99 15.75 -11.05
CA TRP A 37 -1.95 16.19 -12.08
C TRP A 37 -2.97 15.11 -12.45
N THR A 38 -2.91 13.93 -11.82
CA THR A 38 -3.78 12.82 -12.22
C THR A 38 -5.18 12.93 -11.60
N PRO A 39 -6.25 12.49 -12.28
CA PRO A 39 -7.58 12.44 -11.67
C PRO A 39 -7.64 11.58 -10.39
N PRO A 40 -7.01 10.38 -10.31
CA PRO A 40 -6.98 9.60 -9.07
C PRO A 40 -6.36 10.33 -7.88
N ARG A 41 -5.33 11.16 -8.09
CA ARG A 41 -4.72 12.00 -7.05
C ARG A 41 -5.71 12.96 -6.42
N HIS A 42 -6.50 13.66 -7.25
CA HIS A 42 -7.50 14.63 -6.77
C HIS A 42 -8.66 13.92 -6.05
N ILE A 43 -9.15 12.82 -6.61
CA ILE A 43 -10.21 12.02 -5.98
C ILE A 43 -9.75 11.46 -4.63
N LEU A 44 -8.49 11.01 -4.53
CA LEU A 44 -7.92 10.56 -3.27
C LEU A 44 -7.90 11.70 -2.24
N PHE A 45 -7.41 12.89 -2.63
CA PHE A 45 -7.41 14.06 -1.76
C PHE A 45 -8.82 14.39 -1.24
N ASP A 46 -9.79 14.50 -2.14
CA ASP A 46 -11.17 14.81 -1.77
C ASP A 46 -11.76 13.75 -0.84
N SER A 47 -11.40 12.48 -1.03
CA SER A 47 -11.81 11.39 -0.16
C SER A 47 -11.21 11.54 1.24
N LEU A 48 -9.91 11.81 1.35
CA LEU A 48 -9.25 12.07 2.64
C LEU A 48 -9.88 13.28 3.34
N ASN A 49 -10.12 14.37 2.62
CA ASN A 49 -10.71 15.58 3.17
C ASN A 49 -12.16 15.38 3.65
N ARG A 50 -12.95 14.52 3.00
CA ARG A 50 -14.31 14.16 3.47
C ARG A 50 -14.29 13.36 4.77
N LEU A 51 -13.24 12.61 5.04
CA LEU A 51 -13.16 11.61 6.12
C LEU A 51 -12.31 12.03 7.30
N LYS A 52 -11.77 13.25 7.24
CA LYS A 52 -10.89 13.80 8.28
C LYS A 52 -11.49 13.76 9.69
N HIS A 53 -12.81 13.68 9.82
CA HIS A 53 -13.53 13.58 11.10
C HIS A 53 -13.92 12.14 11.50
N THR A 54 -13.68 11.14 10.64
CA THR A 54 -14.06 9.74 10.92
C THR A 54 -13.06 9.07 11.85
N ALA A 55 -11.77 9.20 11.55
CA ALA A 55 -10.69 8.69 12.38
C ALA A 55 -9.44 9.55 12.17
N ARG A 56 -8.62 9.66 13.21
CA ARG A 56 -7.35 10.38 13.13
C ARG A 56 -6.23 9.42 12.74
N ILE A 57 -5.59 9.68 11.61
CA ILE A 57 -4.44 8.90 11.14
C ILE A 57 -3.16 9.60 11.61
N THR A 58 -2.27 8.84 12.26
CA THR A 58 -0.98 9.35 12.77
C THR A 58 0.22 8.58 12.20
N ASN A 59 -0.01 7.39 11.63
CA ASN A 59 1.00 6.61 10.95
C ASN A 59 0.43 5.83 9.76
N ILE A 60 1.29 5.57 8.77
CA ILE A 60 0.99 4.75 7.61
C ILE A 60 1.88 3.51 7.63
N VAL A 61 1.28 2.33 7.54
CA VAL A 61 1.97 1.05 7.50
C VAL A 61 1.79 0.43 6.12
N CYS A 62 2.87 0.43 5.34
CA CYS A 62 2.91 -0.14 4.00
C CYS A 62 3.37 -1.60 4.05
N ILE A 63 2.56 -2.53 3.55
CA ILE A 63 2.91 -3.96 3.50
C ILE A 63 2.87 -4.45 2.06
N GLY A 64 3.98 -5.00 1.56
CA GLY A 64 4.00 -5.68 0.27
C GLY A 64 3.88 -4.77 -0.96
N LEU A 65 4.41 -3.53 -0.92
CA LEU A 65 4.31 -2.58 -2.05
C LEU A 65 5.33 -2.84 -3.18
N GLY A 66 6.24 -3.79 -2.98
CA GLY A 66 7.21 -4.27 -3.97
C GLY A 66 8.45 -3.40 -4.15
N THR A 67 9.51 -3.98 -4.71
CA THR A 67 10.80 -3.29 -4.96
C THR A 67 10.71 -2.23 -6.07
N LEU A 68 11.48 -1.16 -5.94
CA LEU A 68 11.63 -0.08 -6.91
C LEU A 68 12.71 -0.36 -7.98
N GLN A 69 13.36 -1.52 -7.95
CA GLN A 69 14.39 -1.87 -8.94
C GLN A 69 13.86 -1.81 -10.39
N MET A 70 14.72 -1.55 -11.37
CA MET A 70 14.33 -1.26 -12.76
C MET A 70 14.02 -2.49 -13.65
N SER A 71 14.37 -3.70 -13.23
CA SER A 71 14.41 -4.89 -14.09
C SER A 71 13.08 -5.58 -14.43
N ASP A 72 11.93 -5.15 -13.89
CA ASP A 72 10.63 -5.78 -14.22
C ASP A 72 9.70 -4.76 -14.92
N PRO A 73 9.31 -5.02 -16.19
CA PRO A 73 8.41 -4.17 -16.98
C PRO A 73 7.03 -3.92 -16.34
N ARG A 74 6.64 -4.69 -15.31
CA ARG A 74 5.37 -4.54 -14.58
C ARG A 74 5.44 -3.47 -13.46
N ARG A 75 6.59 -2.81 -13.26
CA ARG A 75 6.92 -1.99 -12.07
C ARG A 75 6.50 -0.53 -12.09
N ALA A 76 5.78 -0.03 -13.09
CA ALA A 76 5.21 1.33 -13.02
C ALA A 76 4.28 1.48 -11.79
N ASN A 77 3.58 0.39 -11.45
CA ASN A 77 2.62 0.37 -10.34
C ASN A 77 3.29 0.33 -8.96
N LEU A 78 4.48 -0.27 -8.84
CA LEU A 78 5.18 -0.38 -7.55
C LEU A 78 5.73 0.97 -7.12
N THR A 79 6.38 1.71 -8.03
CA THR A 79 6.84 3.08 -7.74
C THR A 79 5.68 3.99 -7.34
N MET A 80 4.55 3.89 -8.04
CA MET A 80 3.37 4.69 -7.73
C MET A 80 2.79 4.43 -6.35
N GLN A 81 2.76 3.17 -5.88
CA GLN A 81 2.25 2.87 -4.53
C GLN A 81 3.00 3.63 -3.43
N HIS A 82 4.33 3.74 -3.54
CA HIS A 82 5.15 4.49 -2.56
C HIS A 82 4.91 6.00 -2.65
N ILE A 83 4.78 6.53 -3.85
CA ILE A 83 4.45 7.95 -4.07
C ILE A 83 3.06 8.27 -3.52
N VAL A 84 2.09 7.38 -3.74
CA VAL A 84 0.73 7.51 -3.18
C VAL A 84 0.81 7.53 -1.65
N ALA A 85 1.52 6.59 -1.02
CA ALA A 85 1.69 6.57 0.44
C ALA A 85 2.27 7.89 0.98
N SER A 86 3.35 8.39 0.36
CA SER A 86 3.97 9.67 0.72
C SER A 86 3.02 10.86 0.54
N SER A 87 2.20 10.84 -0.52
CA SER A 87 1.22 11.90 -0.78
C SER A 87 0.05 11.88 0.19
N ILE A 88 -0.39 10.70 0.65
CA ILE A 88 -1.45 10.56 1.65
C ILE A 88 -1.01 11.22 2.97
N ALA A 89 0.23 10.97 3.42
CA ALA A 89 0.74 11.60 4.64
C ALA A 89 0.76 13.13 4.53
N GLN A 90 1.33 13.67 3.44
CA GLN A 90 1.33 15.12 3.15
C GLN A 90 -0.08 15.71 3.15
N ASP A 91 -1.03 15.04 2.49
CA ASP A 91 -2.39 15.53 2.38
C ASP A 91 -3.11 15.53 3.71
N LEU A 92 -2.98 14.46 4.49
CA LEU A 92 -3.58 14.37 5.81
C LEU A 92 -3.05 15.48 6.72
N GLU A 93 -1.73 15.69 6.76
CA GLU A 93 -1.14 16.81 7.53
C GLU A 93 -1.70 18.16 7.09
N ARG A 94 -1.76 18.43 5.79
CA ARG A 94 -2.32 19.68 5.25
C ARG A 94 -3.80 19.85 5.57
N ILE A 95 -4.58 18.78 5.48
CA ILE A 95 -6.00 18.78 5.81
C ILE A 95 -6.17 19.09 7.30
N TYR A 96 -5.40 18.44 8.16
CA TYR A 96 -5.46 18.59 9.60
C TYR A 96 -5.02 20.00 10.07
N GLU A 97 -3.98 20.55 9.45
CA GLU A 97 -3.55 21.94 9.65
C GLU A 97 -4.67 22.92 9.28
N ALA A 98 -5.29 22.75 8.11
CA ALA A 98 -6.37 23.64 7.64
C ALA A 98 -7.62 23.59 8.53
N GLU A 99 -7.87 22.46 9.21
CA GLU A 99 -8.96 22.32 10.20
C GLU A 99 -8.61 22.90 11.58
N GLY A 100 -7.41 23.45 11.78
CA GLY A 100 -6.96 23.93 13.09
C GLY A 100 -6.70 22.80 14.08
N THR A 101 -6.46 21.58 13.59
CA THR A 101 -6.13 20.40 14.41
C THR A 101 -4.84 19.75 13.90
N PRO A 102 -3.68 20.44 13.94
CA PRO A 102 -2.42 19.90 13.44
C PRO A 102 -2.03 18.60 14.17
N VAL A 103 -1.23 17.74 13.53
CA VAL A 103 -0.62 16.61 14.22
C VAL A 103 0.53 17.11 15.10
N ASP A 104 0.65 16.59 16.33
CA ASP A 104 1.76 16.95 17.22
C ASP A 104 3.12 16.53 16.66
N THR A 105 3.12 15.43 15.90
CA THR A 105 4.28 14.88 15.21
C THR A 105 3.93 14.57 13.76
N PRO A 106 4.84 14.81 12.80
CA PRO A 106 4.62 14.42 11.41
C PRO A 106 4.20 12.95 11.27
N ILE A 107 3.27 12.68 10.36
CA ILE A 107 2.76 11.35 10.07
C ILE A 107 3.93 10.48 9.60
N THR A 108 4.20 9.41 10.33
CA THR A 108 5.30 8.51 10.01
C THR A 108 4.86 7.46 9.00
N ILE A 109 5.75 7.09 8.08
CA ILE A 109 5.51 5.99 7.14
C ILE A 109 6.58 4.93 7.33
N ILE A 110 6.14 3.69 7.56
CA ILE A 110 7.01 2.53 7.54
C ILE A 110 6.59 1.57 6.43
N ALA A 111 7.54 0.81 5.89
CA ALA A 111 7.26 -0.20 4.89
C ALA A 111 7.97 -1.53 5.19
N GLN A 112 7.25 -2.63 4.95
CA GLN A 112 7.77 -3.98 5.03
C GLN A 112 7.47 -4.71 3.72
N ASP A 113 8.53 -5.12 3.03
CA ASP A 113 8.46 -5.99 1.86
C ASP A 113 9.72 -6.87 1.80
N PRO A 114 9.60 -8.20 1.64
CA PRO A 114 10.76 -9.08 1.54
C PRO A 114 11.63 -8.83 0.30
N ALA A 115 11.12 -8.13 -0.71
CA ALA A 115 11.87 -7.76 -1.91
C ALA A 115 12.72 -6.49 -1.75
N TYR A 116 12.58 -5.75 -0.65
CA TYR A 116 13.34 -4.52 -0.45
C TYR A 116 14.85 -4.77 -0.24
N ASP A 117 15.64 -3.90 -0.85
CA ASP A 117 17.09 -3.86 -0.68
C ASP A 117 17.61 -2.47 -0.25
N GLU A 118 18.92 -2.27 -0.32
CA GLU A 118 19.57 -1.01 0.04
C GLU A 118 19.32 0.11 -0.99
N LEU A 119 19.07 -0.23 -2.26
CA LEU A 119 18.67 0.75 -3.26
C LEU A 119 17.26 1.27 -2.93
N ASP A 120 16.33 0.37 -2.63
CA ASP A 120 14.99 0.70 -2.16
C ASP A 120 15.03 1.57 -0.91
N ARG A 121 15.86 1.20 0.08
CA ARG A 121 16.02 1.97 1.34
C ARG A 121 16.37 3.44 1.06
N ARG A 122 17.32 3.69 0.17
CA ARG A 122 17.76 5.06 -0.13
C ARG A 122 16.69 5.82 -0.91
N ALA A 123 16.10 5.18 -1.92
CA ALA A 123 15.12 5.81 -2.78
C ALA A 123 13.84 6.18 -2.02
N LEU A 124 13.42 5.34 -1.08
CA LEU A 124 12.26 5.59 -0.22
C LEU A 124 12.50 6.68 0.82
N LEU A 125 13.74 6.90 1.26
CA LEU A 125 14.11 8.02 2.13
C LEU A 125 14.13 9.37 1.39
N ASP A 126 14.27 9.36 0.06
CA ASP A 126 14.30 10.57 -0.78
C ASP A 126 12.91 11.11 -1.13
N LEU A 127 11.82 10.42 -0.75
CA LEU A 127 10.45 10.89 -0.93
C LEU A 127 10.15 12.12 -0.06
N PRO A 128 9.19 12.99 -0.45
CA PRO A 128 8.87 14.19 0.33
C PRO A 128 8.44 13.88 1.77
N VAL A 129 7.67 12.80 1.97
CA VAL A 129 7.54 12.13 3.27
C VAL A 129 8.32 10.82 3.19
N PRO A 130 9.46 10.71 3.89
CA PRO A 130 10.32 9.55 3.84
C PRO A 130 9.62 8.28 4.32
N ILE A 131 9.87 7.16 3.64
CA ILE A 131 9.36 5.84 4.02
C ILE A 131 10.48 5.02 4.64
N LYS A 132 10.32 4.62 5.91
CA LYS A 132 11.32 3.82 6.63
C LYS A 132 11.06 2.33 6.43
N ILE A 133 12.02 1.63 5.82
CA ILE A 133 11.98 0.17 5.70
C ILE A 133 12.26 -0.50 7.04
N VAL A 134 11.38 -1.42 7.43
CA VAL A 134 11.47 -2.25 8.64
C VAL A 134 11.52 -3.74 8.28
N SER A 135 12.08 -4.55 9.18
CA SER A 135 12.19 -6.00 9.00
C SER A 135 10.90 -6.72 9.43
N ASP A 136 10.58 -7.84 8.79
CA ASP A 136 9.54 -8.77 9.26
C ASP A 136 9.79 -9.25 10.71
N PRO A 137 8.82 -9.18 11.64
CA PRO A 137 7.40 -8.77 11.49
C PRO A 137 7.06 -7.34 11.95
N GLN A 138 8.04 -6.43 12.02
CA GLN A 138 7.87 -5.11 12.61
C GLN A 138 6.84 -4.22 11.90
N GLY A 139 6.59 -4.44 10.60
CA GLY A 139 5.52 -3.75 9.89
C GLY A 139 4.15 -4.07 10.47
N PHE A 140 3.84 -5.37 10.66
CA PHE A 140 2.58 -5.80 11.26
C PHE A 140 2.44 -5.36 12.72
N LEU A 141 3.52 -5.44 13.50
CA LEU A 141 3.51 -5.06 14.92
C LEU A 141 3.31 -3.55 15.15
N ALA A 142 3.54 -2.72 14.14
CA ALA A 142 3.34 -1.28 14.23
C ALA A 142 1.91 -0.83 13.87
N ILE A 143 1.05 -1.75 13.42
CA ILE A 143 -0.36 -1.47 13.15
C ILE A 143 -1.09 -1.22 14.47
N ASN A 144 -1.81 -0.11 14.54
CA ASN A 144 -2.61 0.31 15.68
C ASN A 144 -3.90 1.02 15.22
N GLU A 145 -4.75 1.41 16.18
CA GLU A 145 -6.03 2.09 15.95
C GLU A 145 -5.94 3.42 15.16
N SER A 146 -4.77 4.07 15.14
CA SER A 146 -4.51 5.31 14.40
C SER A 146 -3.76 5.10 13.08
N SER A 147 -3.57 3.84 12.67
CA SER A 147 -2.85 3.49 11.45
C SER A 147 -3.73 3.55 10.21
N LEU A 148 -3.17 4.02 9.10
CA LEU A 148 -3.62 3.63 7.77
C LEU A 148 -2.77 2.46 7.29
N VAL A 149 -3.37 1.31 7.01
CA VAL A 149 -2.67 0.17 6.39
C VAL A 149 -2.81 0.28 4.89
N PHE A 150 -1.68 0.33 4.18
CA PHE A 150 -1.64 0.32 2.73
C PHE A 150 -1.00 -0.98 2.23
N SER A 151 -1.79 -1.80 1.54
CA SER A 151 -1.29 -2.98 0.85
C SER A 151 -2.06 -3.23 -0.45
N SER A 152 -1.36 -3.31 -1.58
CA SER A 152 -2.00 -3.56 -2.87
C SER A 152 -1.31 -4.71 -3.59
N TYR A 153 -2.05 -5.80 -3.76
CA TYR A 153 -1.58 -7.07 -4.34
C TYR A 153 -0.41 -7.70 -3.59
N PRO A 154 -0.47 -7.85 -2.24
CA PRO A 154 0.62 -8.46 -1.49
C PRO A 154 0.75 -9.96 -1.76
N ALA A 155 1.97 -10.47 -1.66
CA ALA A 155 2.29 -11.90 -1.69
C ALA A 155 2.00 -12.62 -0.35
N VAL A 156 1.37 -11.95 0.61
CA VAL A 156 1.09 -12.41 1.98
C VAL A 156 -0.34 -12.06 2.39
N PRO A 157 -0.96 -12.78 3.36
CA PRO A 157 -2.37 -12.60 3.75
C PRO A 157 -2.58 -11.39 4.67
N VAL A 158 -2.38 -10.19 4.14
CA VAL A 158 -2.46 -8.94 4.91
C VAL A 158 -3.84 -8.73 5.51
N LYS A 159 -4.92 -8.98 4.76
CA LYS A 159 -6.30 -8.80 5.22
C LYS A 159 -6.65 -9.70 6.39
N GLN A 160 -6.19 -10.95 6.35
CA GLN A 160 -6.36 -11.92 7.43
C GLN A 160 -5.57 -11.49 8.66
N LEU A 161 -4.29 -11.17 8.48
CA LEU A 161 -3.42 -10.75 9.59
C LEU A 161 -3.95 -9.48 10.26
N VAL A 162 -4.45 -8.51 9.49
CA VAL A 162 -5.06 -7.30 10.05
C VAL A 162 -6.34 -7.63 10.81
N ALA A 163 -7.19 -8.51 10.29
CA ALA A 163 -8.40 -8.95 10.98
C ALA A 163 -8.09 -9.66 12.31
N ASP A 164 -7.13 -10.58 12.30
CA ASP A 164 -6.68 -11.31 13.48
C ASP A 164 -6.12 -10.34 14.52
N LEU A 165 -5.20 -9.45 14.13
CA LEU A 165 -4.64 -8.41 15.01
C LEU A 165 -5.71 -7.50 15.61
N SER A 166 -6.74 -7.15 14.81
CA SER A 166 -7.85 -6.32 15.28
C SER A 166 -8.70 -7.07 16.31
N SER A 167 -8.92 -8.36 16.11
CA SER A 167 -9.69 -9.21 17.03
C SER A 167 -8.98 -9.45 18.37
N GLU A 168 -7.65 -9.43 18.36
CA GLU A 168 -6.79 -9.58 19.54
C GLU A 168 -6.50 -8.24 20.24
N ALA A 169 -6.83 -7.10 19.63
CA ALA A 169 -6.63 -5.79 20.22
C ALA A 169 -7.52 -5.62 21.48
N PRO A 170 -7.03 -4.95 22.55
CA PRO A 170 -7.77 -4.82 23.81
C PRO A 170 -9.17 -4.21 23.70
N ASP A 171 -9.38 -3.34 22.71
CA ASP A 171 -10.66 -2.68 22.44
C ASP A 171 -11.36 -3.23 21.18
N GLY A 172 -10.80 -4.29 20.58
CA GLY A 172 -11.29 -4.92 19.36
C GLY A 172 -11.23 -4.02 18.13
N LYS A 173 -10.55 -2.87 18.18
CA LYS A 173 -10.48 -1.94 17.07
C LYS A 173 -9.34 -2.29 16.13
N GLY A 174 -9.68 -2.30 14.85
CA GLY A 174 -8.68 -2.35 13.79
C GLY A 174 -8.07 -0.98 13.48
N PRO A 175 -7.21 -0.91 12.45
CA PRO A 175 -6.61 0.34 12.02
C PRO A 175 -7.64 1.38 11.59
N ALA A 176 -7.35 2.66 11.76
CA ALA A 176 -8.22 3.77 11.37
C ALA A 176 -8.67 3.70 9.90
N ALA A 177 -7.81 3.23 9.01
CA ALA A 177 -8.11 3.13 7.58
C ALA A 177 -7.39 1.97 6.90
N LEU A 178 -8.01 1.48 5.82
CA LEU A 178 -7.45 0.47 4.93
C LEU A 178 -7.40 1.01 3.50
N PHE A 179 -6.22 1.04 2.91
CA PHE A 179 -6.03 1.25 1.47
C PHE A 179 -5.57 -0.08 0.88
N VAL A 180 -6.53 -0.89 0.43
CA VAL A 180 -6.26 -2.23 -0.09
C VAL A 180 -6.90 -2.49 -1.45
N ASN A 181 -6.33 -3.41 -2.23
CA ASN A 181 -6.92 -3.80 -3.50
C ASN A 181 -8.21 -4.61 -3.29
N ARG A 182 -9.21 -4.37 -4.14
CA ARG A 182 -10.36 -5.27 -4.28
C ARG A 182 -9.89 -6.51 -5.04
N ASN A 183 -10.10 -7.71 -4.49
CA ASN A 183 -9.73 -8.93 -5.21
C ASN A 183 -10.78 -9.22 -6.28
N LEU A 184 -10.38 -9.16 -7.55
CA LEU A 184 -11.24 -9.31 -8.73
C LEU A 184 -11.91 -10.70 -8.89
N LEU A 185 -11.72 -11.64 -7.96
CA LEU A 185 -12.19 -13.02 -8.08
C LEU A 185 -13.39 -13.37 -7.20
N GLU A 186 -14.12 -12.35 -6.72
CA GLU A 186 -15.46 -12.50 -6.12
C GLU A 186 -16.42 -13.35 -6.98
N LYS A 187 -16.21 -13.44 -8.31
CA LYS A 187 -17.08 -14.19 -9.24
C LYS A 187 -16.67 -15.65 -9.50
N ALA A 188 -15.46 -16.10 -9.19
CA ALA A 188 -14.97 -17.40 -9.68
C ALA A 188 -15.19 -18.57 -8.71
N HIS A 189 -15.15 -18.33 -7.40
CA HIS A 189 -15.30 -19.38 -6.40
C HIS A 189 -16.10 -18.82 -5.22
N GLY A 190 -17.33 -19.29 -5.05
CA GLY A 190 -18.26 -18.87 -4.00
C GLY A 190 -17.85 -19.25 -2.57
N ASP A 191 -16.56 -19.45 -2.31
CA ASP A 191 -16.03 -19.92 -1.03
C ASP A 191 -15.14 -18.84 -0.40
N VAL A 192 -15.76 -18.01 0.44
CA VAL A 192 -15.09 -17.22 1.46
C VAL A 192 -14.45 -18.21 2.44
N ASN A 193 -13.14 -18.49 2.29
CA ASN A 193 -12.22 -19.27 3.16
C ASN A 193 -11.26 -20.23 2.42
N LEU A 194 -11.07 -20.11 1.10
CA LEU A 194 -9.99 -20.84 0.43
C LEU A 194 -8.65 -20.11 0.60
N ILE A 195 -7.93 -20.37 1.70
CA ILE A 195 -6.47 -20.17 1.72
C ILE A 195 -5.85 -21.28 0.86
N ARG A 196 -5.91 -21.12 -0.47
CA ARG A 196 -5.17 -21.97 -1.39
C ARG A 196 -3.86 -21.28 -1.75
N TYR A 197 -2.79 -21.66 -1.06
CA TYR A 197 -1.43 -21.43 -1.53
C TYR A 197 -1.11 -22.44 -2.62
N ASP A 198 -1.77 -22.28 -3.77
CA ASP A 198 -1.50 -23.11 -4.93
C ASP A 198 -0.19 -22.61 -5.56
N TRP A 199 0.91 -23.30 -5.29
CA TRP A 199 2.24 -22.95 -5.79
C TRP A 199 2.36 -23.08 -7.32
N ASP A 200 1.39 -23.76 -7.96
CA ASP A 200 1.34 -23.99 -9.41
C ASP A 200 0.57 -22.92 -10.18
N ILE A 201 -0.11 -21.98 -9.49
CA ILE A 201 -0.78 -20.85 -10.15
C ILE A 201 0.20 -19.68 -10.24
N GLU A 202 0.48 -19.21 -11.47
CA GLU A 202 1.37 -18.07 -11.78
C GLU A 202 0.97 -16.72 -11.11
N ARG A 203 -0.11 -16.70 -10.32
CA ARG A 203 -0.62 -15.55 -9.55
C ARG A 203 -1.04 -16.04 -8.16
N PRO A 204 -0.15 -16.03 -7.16
CA PRO A 204 -0.50 -16.42 -5.81
C PRO A 204 -1.68 -15.58 -5.31
N TYR A 205 -2.79 -16.24 -4.97
CA TYR A 205 -3.98 -15.63 -4.37
C TYR A 205 -3.77 -15.46 -2.87
N THR A 206 -2.78 -14.67 -2.49
CA THR A 206 -2.26 -14.67 -1.12
C THR A 206 -3.00 -13.77 -0.16
N ASP A 207 -3.99 -13.00 -0.62
CA ASP A 207 -4.71 -12.02 0.22
C ASP A 207 -6.25 -12.01 -0.01
N PRO A 208 -6.96 -13.16 -0.04
CA PRO A 208 -8.40 -13.20 -0.27
C PRO A 208 -9.19 -12.57 0.89
N HIS A 209 -10.50 -12.35 0.72
CA HIS A 209 -11.37 -12.02 1.86
C HIS A 209 -11.63 -13.28 2.69
N THR A 210 -11.61 -13.15 4.01
CA THR A 210 -12.09 -14.18 4.96
C THR A 210 -13.34 -13.69 5.68
N SER A 211 -14.07 -14.60 6.31
CA SER A 211 -15.23 -14.23 7.14
C SER A 211 -14.87 -13.21 8.23
N ASP A 212 -13.67 -13.33 8.81
CA ASP A 212 -13.23 -12.46 9.89
C ASP A 212 -12.83 -11.08 9.37
N TYR A 213 -12.18 -11.02 8.20
CA TYR A 213 -11.94 -9.77 7.50
C TYR A 213 -13.23 -9.06 7.10
N LEU A 214 -14.21 -9.80 6.56
CA LEU A 214 -15.51 -9.22 6.19
C LEU A 214 -16.27 -8.70 7.42
N ARG A 215 -16.25 -9.44 8.53
CA ARG A 215 -16.84 -9.01 9.79
C ARG A 215 -16.16 -7.76 10.35
N MET A 216 -14.83 -7.70 10.28
CA MET A 216 -14.09 -6.49 10.64
C MET A 216 -14.52 -5.32 9.75
N LEU A 217 -14.67 -5.52 8.44
CA LEU A 217 -15.11 -4.47 7.51
C LEU A 217 -16.51 -3.93 7.77
N GLU A 218 -17.39 -4.65 8.48
CA GLU A 218 -18.73 -4.15 8.84
C GLU A 218 -18.67 -2.86 9.68
N SER A 219 -17.57 -2.63 10.41
CA SER A 219 -17.34 -1.38 11.15
C SER A 219 -16.69 -0.27 10.31
N TYR A 220 -16.39 -0.52 9.03
CA TYR A 220 -15.71 0.43 8.14
C TYR A 220 -16.67 1.00 7.10
N THR A 221 -16.53 2.29 6.83
CA THR A 221 -17.20 2.93 5.69
C THR A 221 -16.31 2.81 4.46
N GLN A 222 -16.84 2.26 3.36
CA GLN A 222 -16.15 2.32 2.07
C GLN A 222 -16.27 3.72 1.47
N VAL A 223 -15.13 4.31 1.12
CA VAL A 223 -15.03 5.74 0.80
C VAL A 223 -14.43 6.03 -0.57
N PHE A 224 -13.73 5.04 -1.11
CA PHE A 224 -13.09 5.08 -2.40
C PHE A 224 -13.26 3.70 -3.04
N ASP A 225 -13.89 3.67 -4.20
CA ASP A 225 -14.03 2.48 -5.03
C ASP A 225 -13.43 2.80 -6.40
N GLY A 226 -12.18 2.40 -6.60
CA GLY A 226 -11.46 2.67 -7.84
C GLY A 226 -12.10 2.00 -9.05
N GLU A 227 -12.78 0.86 -8.89
CA GLU A 227 -13.48 0.19 -9.98
C GLU A 227 -14.76 0.94 -10.35
N ARG A 228 -15.55 1.38 -9.36
CA ARG A 228 -16.74 2.20 -9.61
C ARG A 228 -16.40 3.55 -10.26
N LEU A 229 -15.27 4.15 -9.86
CA LEU A 229 -14.87 5.48 -10.29
C LEU A 229 -14.11 5.49 -11.61
N PHE A 230 -13.32 4.44 -11.89
CA PHE A 230 -12.39 4.41 -13.04
C PHE A 230 -12.56 3.18 -13.95
N GLY A 231 -13.50 2.29 -13.64
CA GLY A 231 -13.82 1.10 -14.42
C GLY A 231 -13.11 -0.19 -13.96
N GLU A 232 -13.67 -1.33 -14.40
CA GLU A 232 -13.07 -2.66 -14.24
C GLU A 232 -11.65 -2.67 -14.85
N GLY A 233 -10.65 -2.97 -14.02
CA GLY A 233 -9.25 -3.02 -14.44
C GLY A 233 -8.45 -1.75 -14.24
N PHE A 234 -9.00 -0.70 -13.61
CA PHE A 234 -8.21 0.43 -13.16
C PHE A 234 -7.05 -0.04 -12.29
N ARG A 235 -5.85 0.35 -12.70
CA ARG A 235 -4.63 0.21 -11.91
C ARG A 235 -4.12 1.62 -11.66
N LEU A 236 -3.44 1.82 -10.54
CA LEU A 236 -2.61 3.00 -10.32
C LEU A 236 -1.38 2.93 -11.27
N THR A 237 -1.64 2.97 -12.57
CA THR A 237 -0.69 3.05 -13.67
C THR A 237 -0.65 4.51 -14.13
N MET A 238 0.54 5.09 -14.22
CA MET A 238 0.69 6.36 -14.94
C MET A 238 0.60 6.12 -16.44
N PRO A 239 0.16 7.13 -17.23
CA PRO A 239 0.32 7.07 -18.67
C PRO A 239 1.80 6.83 -18.98
N THR A 240 2.09 5.81 -19.78
CA THR A 240 3.45 5.57 -20.23
C THR A 240 3.99 6.81 -20.97
N SER A 241 5.31 7.04 -20.93
CA SER A 241 6.00 8.16 -21.61
C SER A 241 5.74 8.25 -23.12
N ASN A 242 5.04 7.28 -23.70
CA ASN A 242 4.63 7.23 -25.09
C ASN A 242 3.22 7.80 -25.34
N GLY A 243 2.55 8.34 -24.31
CA GLY A 243 1.26 9.02 -24.46
C GLY A 243 0.11 8.14 -24.96
N ARG A 244 0.23 6.80 -24.85
CA ARG A 244 -0.75 5.85 -25.44
C ARG A 244 -1.78 5.29 -24.48
N ASP A 245 -1.73 5.63 -23.20
CA ASP A 245 -2.81 5.29 -22.28
C ASP A 245 -3.73 6.50 -22.14
N TYR A 246 -4.47 6.75 -23.23
CA TYR A 246 -5.65 7.60 -23.24
C TYR A 246 -6.66 6.99 -22.27
N VAL A 247 -7.09 7.75 -21.25
CA VAL A 247 -8.26 7.40 -20.44
C VAL A 247 -9.46 8.01 -21.18
N PRO A 248 -10.31 7.22 -21.86
CA PRO A 248 -11.49 7.75 -22.52
C PRO A 248 -12.49 8.25 -21.47
N GLY A 249 -13.06 9.43 -21.66
CA GLY A 249 -14.35 9.79 -21.05
C GLY A 249 -14.41 10.95 -20.05
N TYR A 250 -13.53 11.94 -20.11
CA TYR A 250 -13.75 13.21 -19.40
C TYR A 250 -13.52 14.41 -20.34
N GLU A 251 -14.58 14.76 -21.08
CA GLU A 251 -14.92 16.14 -21.42
C GLU A 251 -15.90 16.68 -20.38
#